data_AF-A0A0B1RWH1-F1
#
_entry.id   AF-A0A0B1RWH1-F1
#
_cell.length_a   1.000
_cell.length_b   1.000
_cell.length_c   1.000
_cell.angle_alpha   90.00
_cell.angle_beta   90.00
_cell.angle_gamma   90.00
#
_symmetry.space_group_name_H-M   'P 1'
#
loop_
_entity.id
_entity.type
_entity.pdbx_description
1 polymer ?
#
loop_
_entity_poly.entity_id
_entity_poly.type
_entity_poly.pdbx_seq_one_letter_code
_entity_poly.pdbx_strand_id
1 'polypeptide(L)'
;CNTEPDFSLVVCCKSCNDVTINYKERGALFFNTQNNTSLCFDRMSLGYCSRFLSSSDTWSGKRWSCNSEHFRLGFRVCRQSCGFCSMDWRNSPDPINCTNL
;
A
#
# COMPACT_ATOMS: atom_id res chain seq x y z
N CYS A 1 1.14 6.36 14.39
CA CYS A 1 1.51 5.60 13.18
C CYS A 1 1.59 4.09 13.41
N ASN A 2 0.94 3.52 14.45
CA ASN A 2 1.03 2.07 14.71
C ASN A 2 -0.35 1.39 14.76
N THR A 3 -1.42 2.16 14.55
CA THR A 3 -2.80 1.72 14.77
C THR A 3 -3.67 1.81 13.52
N GLU A 4 -3.21 2.50 12.48
CA GLU A 4 -3.96 2.66 11.23
C GLU A 4 -2.99 2.54 10.04
N PRO A 5 -3.17 1.56 9.14
CA PRO A 5 -2.21 1.26 8.08
C PRO A 5 -2.10 2.31 6.96
N ASP A 6 -3.18 2.98 6.57
CA ASP A 6 -3.18 4.03 5.52
C ASP A 6 -2.38 5.28 5.87
N PHE A 7 -2.24 5.59 7.16
CA PHE A 7 -1.33 6.62 7.68
C PHE A 7 0.06 6.07 7.93
N SER A 8 0.16 4.86 8.46
CA SER A 8 1.41 4.26 8.91
C SER A 8 2.32 3.82 7.78
N LEU A 9 1.73 3.50 6.62
CA LEU A 9 2.43 3.03 5.43
C LEU A 9 2.49 4.13 4.35
N VAL A 10 2.29 5.38 4.74
CA VAL A 10 2.73 6.52 3.93
C VAL A 10 4.25 6.53 4.00
N VAL A 11 4.88 5.89 3.00
CA VAL A 11 6.32 5.62 3.00
C VAL A 11 7.18 6.89 3.10
N CYS A 12 6.61 8.07 2.86
CA CYS A 12 7.32 9.35 2.95
C CYS A 12 6.74 10.30 4.00
N CYS A 13 5.98 9.79 4.97
CA CYS A 13 5.56 10.59 6.12
C CYS A 13 6.72 10.69 7.11
N LYS A 14 7.38 11.86 7.16
CA LYS A 14 8.49 12.13 8.10
C LYS A 14 8.09 11.82 9.53
N SER A 15 6.93 12.31 9.97
CA SER A 15 6.39 12.06 11.32
C SER A 15 6.22 10.58 11.67
N CYS A 16 5.91 9.73 10.68
CA CYS A 16 5.80 8.29 10.88
C CYS A 16 7.08 7.52 10.58
N ASN A 17 8.08 8.09 9.91
CA ASN A 17 9.36 7.42 9.67
C ASN A 17 10.44 7.83 10.67
N ASP A 18 10.23 8.93 11.40
CA ASP A 18 11.04 9.36 12.53
C ASP A 18 10.76 8.55 13.81
N VAL A 19 9.79 7.61 13.80
CA VAL A 19 9.58 6.65 14.90
C VAL A 19 10.48 5.42 14.75
N THR A 20 10.79 4.79 15.89
CA THR A 20 11.78 3.68 16.03
C THR A 20 11.54 2.46 15.14
N ILE A 21 10.32 2.25 14.64
CA ILE A 21 9.94 1.11 13.80
C ILE A 21 9.78 1.62 12.38
N ASN A 22 10.50 1.08 11.40
CA ASN A 22 10.39 1.49 10.00
C ASN A 22 9.05 1.06 9.35
N TYR A 23 8.70 1.62 8.18
CA TYR A 23 7.41 1.33 7.52
C TYR A 23 7.24 -0.15 7.12
N LYS A 24 8.33 -0.83 6.72
CA LYS A 24 8.31 -2.25 6.37
C LYS A 24 7.94 -3.12 7.56
N GLU A 25 8.54 -2.83 8.71
CA GLU A 25 8.26 -3.52 9.97
C GLU A 25 6.83 -3.25 10.43
N ARG A 26 6.33 -2.02 10.29
CA ARG A 26 4.90 -1.72 10.54
C ARG A 26 3.97 -2.48 9.61
N GLY A 27 4.30 -2.58 8.32
CA GLY A 27 3.52 -3.37 7.36
C GLY A 27 3.44 -4.84 7.78
N ALA A 28 4.56 -5.39 8.24
CA ALA A 28 4.58 -6.74 8.80
C ALA A 28 3.72 -6.87 10.06
N LEU A 29 3.72 -5.88 10.95
CA LEU A 29 2.85 -5.88 12.14
C LEU A 29 1.35 -5.84 11.78
N PHE A 30 0.97 -5.11 10.72
CA PHE A 30 -0.43 -5.04 10.29
C PHE A 30 -0.92 -6.29 9.55
N PHE A 31 -0.07 -6.92 8.74
CA PHE A 31 -0.50 -7.90 7.74
C PHE A 31 0.14 -9.29 7.85
N ASN A 32 1.25 -9.44 8.58
CA ASN A 32 1.95 -10.73 8.72
C ASN A 32 1.40 -11.60 9.86
N THR A 33 0.65 -11.00 10.79
CA THR A 33 -0.24 -11.78 11.66
C THR A 33 -1.39 -12.28 10.82
N GLN A 34 -1.33 -13.55 10.41
CA GLN A 34 -2.44 -14.30 9.83
C GLN A 34 -3.73 -13.92 10.58
N ASN A 35 -4.68 -13.26 9.90
CA ASN A 35 -6.04 -12.93 10.38
C ASN A 35 -6.33 -11.54 10.97
N ASN A 36 -5.65 -10.45 10.61
CA ASN A 36 -6.34 -9.15 10.70
C ASN A 36 -7.17 -8.87 9.44
N THR A 37 -8.22 -9.68 9.23
CA THR A 37 -9.17 -9.56 8.12
C THR A 37 -9.77 -8.15 8.02
N SER A 38 -9.90 -7.44 9.14
CA SER A 38 -10.46 -6.09 9.19
C SER A 38 -9.63 -5.04 8.45
N LEU A 39 -8.31 -5.25 8.32
CA LEU A 39 -7.40 -4.32 7.63
C LEU A 39 -7.16 -4.73 6.17
N CYS A 40 -7.59 -5.93 5.78
CA CYS A 40 -7.33 -6.46 4.45
C CYS A 40 -8.60 -6.42 3.60
N PHE A 41 -8.82 -5.28 2.94
CA PHE A 41 -9.95 -5.08 2.04
C PHE A 41 -9.62 -4.03 0.99
N ASP A 42 -10.34 -4.07 -0.13
CA ASP A 42 -10.31 -3.01 -1.12
C ASP A 42 -11.32 -1.92 -0.73
N ARG A 43 -10.90 -0.65 -0.74
CA ARG A 43 -11.82 0.48 -0.55
C ARG A 43 -12.72 0.66 -1.77
N MET A 44 -12.23 0.29 -2.95
CA MET A 44 -12.96 0.38 -4.21
C MET A 44 -13.58 -0.96 -4.60
N SER A 45 -14.57 -0.91 -5.50
CA SER A 45 -15.21 -2.12 -6.02
C SER A 45 -14.24 -3.05 -6.74
N LEU A 46 -14.57 -4.35 -6.80
CA LEU A 46 -13.82 -5.35 -7.55
C LEU A 46 -13.57 -4.91 -9.00
N GLY A 47 -14.61 -4.41 -9.69
CA GLY A 47 -14.49 -3.98 -11.08
C GLY A 47 -13.51 -2.81 -11.28
N TYR A 48 -13.45 -1.89 -10.32
CA TYR A 48 -12.44 -0.83 -10.32
C TYR A 48 -11.04 -1.42 -10.09
N CYS A 49 -10.86 -2.25 -9.07
CA CYS A 49 -9.56 -2.81 -8.74
C CYS A 49 -9.01 -3.75 -9.82
N SER A 50 -9.87 -4.47 -10.54
CA SER A 50 -9.46 -5.23 -11.72
C SER A 50 -8.90 -4.33 -12.82
N ARG A 51 -9.52 -3.16 -13.09
CA ARG A 51 -9.05 -2.19 -14.09
C ARG A 51 -7.78 -1.46 -13.66
N PHE A 52 -7.70 -1.17 -12.37
CA PHE A 52 -6.51 -0.58 -11.74
C PHE A 52 -5.32 -1.53 -11.87
N LEU A 53 -5.50 -2.82 -11.59
CA LEU A 53 -4.48 -3.86 -11.77
C LEU A 53 -4.02 -4.00 -13.22
N SER A 54 -4.96 -4.05 -14.17
CA SER A 54 -4.64 -4.17 -15.59
C SER A 54 -4.06 -2.90 -16.21
N SER A 55 -3.93 -1.81 -15.45
CA SER A 55 -3.51 -0.48 -15.94
C SER A 55 -4.33 0.01 -17.13
N SER A 56 -5.56 -0.49 -17.26
CA SER A 56 -6.48 -0.20 -18.37
C SER A 56 -7.43 0.94 -18.05
N ASP A 57 -7.34 1.54 -16.86
CA ASP A 57 -8.17 2.67 -16.47
C ASP A 57 -7.59 3.96 -17.06
N THR A 58 -8.08 4.32 -18.24
CA THR A 58 -7.60 5.45 -19.06
C THR A 58 -8.07 6.81 -18.57
N TRP A 59 -8.84 6.88 -17.47
CA TRP A 59 -9.58 8.08 -17.03
C TRP A 59 -8.72 9.32 -16.70
N SER A 60 -7.40 9.20 -16.57
CA SER A 60 -6.51 10.32 -16.25
C SER A 60 -5.29 10.47 -17.17
N GLY A 61 -5.18 9.66 -18.23
CA GLY A 61 -3.96 9.58 -19.06
C GLY A 61 -2.73 9.02 -18.33
N LYS A 62 -2.83 8.69 -17.03
CA LYS A 62 -1.78 8.05 -16.21
C LYS A 62 -2.17 6.59 -15.94
N ARG A 63 -1.26 5.66 -16.24
CA ARG A 63 -1.43 4.22 -15.98
C ARG A 63 -1.21 3.93 -14.50
N TRP A 64 -2.26 3.94 -13.70
CA TRP A 64 -2.17 3.51 -12.30
C TRP A 64 -2.15 1.99 -12.19
N SER A 65 -1.32 1.44 -11.31
CA SER A 65 -1.25 0.00 -11.05
C SER A 65 -0.72 -0.28 -9.64
N CYS A 66 -0.61 -1.54 -9.25
CA CYS A 66 -0.07 -1.95 -7.94
C CYS A 66 1.47 -1.94 -7.89
N ASN A 67 2.15 -1.39 -8.91
CA ASN A 67 3.60 -1.33 -8.98
C ASN A 67 4.22 -0.36 -7.96
N SER A 68 5.55 -0.34 -7.88
CA SER A 68 6.31 0.50 -6.94
C SER A 68 6.18 2.02 -7.20
N GLU A 69 5.71 2.44 -8.38
CA GLU A 69 5.43 3.84 -8.72
C GLU A 69 4.11 4.33 -8.10
N HIS A 70 3.11 3.45 -8.03
CA HIS A 70 1.77 3.78 -7.56
C HIS A 70 1.38 3.04 -6.28
N PHE A 71 2.38 2.50 -5.58
CA PHE A 71 2.27 1.74 -4.34
C PHE A 71 1.29 2.35 -3.33
N ARG A 72 1.38 3.67 -3.07
CA ARG A 72 0.51 4.34 -2.09
C ARG A 72 -0.95 4.36 -2.52
N LEU A 73 -1.21 4.59 -3.81
CA LEU A 73 -2.57 4.64 -4.33
C LEU A 73 -3.16 3.23 -4.32
N GLY A 74 -2.42 2.25 -4.86
CA GLY A 74 -2.81 0.84 -4.84
C GLY A 74 -3.10 0.34 -3.43
N PHE A 75 -2.22 0.64 -2.47
CA PHE A 75 -2.39 0.26 -1.07
C PHE A 75 -3.66 0.84 -0.44
N ARG A 76 -4.02 2.09 -0.77
CA ARG A 76 -5.22 2.74 -0.23
C ARG A 76 -6.49 2.25 -0.90
N VAL A 77 -6.50 2.09 -2.22
CA VAL A 77 -7.75 1.85 -2.97
C VAL A 77 -8.04 0.37 -3.20
N CYS A 78 -7.00 -0.42 -3.44
CA CYS A 78 -7.10 -1.82 -3.88
C CYS A 78 -6.13 -2.72 -3.10
N ARG A 79 -6.12 -2.56 -1.77
CA ARG A 79 -5.14 -3.21 -0.88
C ARG A 79 -5.07 -4.74 -1.05
N GLN A 80 -6.24 -5.38 -1.01
CA GLN A 80 -6.39 -6.83 -1.12
C GLN A 80 -6.10 -7.28 -2.55
N SER A 81 -6.69 -6.61 -3.54
CA SER A 81 -6.51 -6.92 -4.96
C SER A 81 -5.06 -6.80 -5.42
N CYS A 82 -4.32 -5.81 -4.89
CA CYS A 82 -2.90 -5.62 -5.15
C CYS A 82 -1.97 -6.60 -4.39
N GLY A 83 -2.51 -7.48 -3.54
CA GLY A 83 -1.73 -8.49 -2.82
C GLY A 83 -0.94 -7.95 -1.61
N PHE A 84 -1.20 -6.71 -1.16
CA PHE A 84 -0.47 -6.10 -0.04
C PHE A 84 -0.69 -6.83 1.30
N CYS A 85 -1.79 -7.56 1.45
CA CYS A 85 -2.06 -8.28 2.68
C CYS A 85 -1.24 -9.57 2.85
N SER A 86 -0.81 -10.18 1.75
CA SER A 86 0.00 -11.40 1.74
C SER A 86 1.45 -11.12 1.35
N MET A 87 1.82 -9.85 1.20
CA MET A 87 3.16 -9.41 0.86
C MET A 87 4.10 -9.64 2.05
N ASP A 88 5.31 -10.10 1.76
CA ASP A 88 6.41 -10.04 2.73
C ASP A 88 6.91 -8.60 2.84
N TRP A 89 6.30 -7.84 3.74
CA TRP A 89 6.59 -6.43 3.97
C TRP A 89 8.05 -6.16 4.35
N ARG A 90 8.71 -7.07 5.07
CA ARG A 90 10.11 -6.88 5.50
C ARG A 90 11.07 -6.94 4.32
N ASN A 91 10.73 -7.74 3.31
CA ASN A 91 11.53 -7.96 2.11
C ASN A 91 10.94 -7.28 0.87
N SER A 92 9.93 -6.41 1.02
CA SER A 92 9.30 -5.74 -0.13
C SER A 92 10.28 -4.77 -0.80
N PRO A 93 10.17 -4.56 -2.13
CA PRO A 93 10.89 -3.50 -2.81
C PRO A 93 10.59 -2.15 -2.17
N ASP A 94 11.58 -1.24 -2.15
CA ASP A 94 11.31 0.13 -1.77
C ASP A 94 10.45 0.82 -2.84
N PRO A 95 9.45 1.62 -2.45
CA PRO A 95 8.69 2.39 -3.41
C PRO A 95 9.57 3.42 -4.10
N ILE A 96 9.30 3.66 -5.38
CA ILE A 96 10.07 4.57 -6.20
C ILE A 96 9.73 6.00 -5.74
N ASN A 97 10.72 6.69 -5.16
CA ASN A 97 10.72 8.10 -4.73
C ASN A 97 9.99 8.43 -3.41
N CYS A 98 10.80 8.58 -2.35
CA CYS A 98 10.56 9.52 -1.24
C CYS A 98 11.40 10.80 -1.36
N THR A 99 11.81 11.16 -2.57
CA THR A 99 12.59 12.36 -2.84
C THR A 99 11.69 13.59 -2.85
N ASN A 100 11.80 14.36 -1.76
CA ASN A 100 11.33 15.74 -1.58
C ASN A 100 9.80 15.96 -1.60
N LEU A 101 9.18 15.79 -0.42
CA LEU A 101 8.07 16.64 0.03
C LEU A 101 8.61 17.62 1.07
#